data_AF-A0A834VBD8-F1
#
_entry.id   AF-A0A834VBD8-F1
#
_cell.length_a   1.000
_cell.length_b   1.000
_cell.length_c   1.000
_cell.angle_alpha   90.00
_cell.angle_beta   90.00
_cell.angle_gamma   90.00
#
_symmetry.space_group_name_H-M   'P 1'
#
loop_
_entity.id
_entity.type
_entity.pdbx_description
1 polymer ?
#
loop_
_entity_poly.entity_id
_entity_poly.type
_entity_poly.pdbx_seq_one_letter_code
_entity_poly.pdbx_strand_id
1 'polypeptide(L)'
;MAAPQFNLDPSKMQIISELEMEMVADMYNRLTRACRLKCIVRKYKDSDLSKGESVCIDRCVAKYLDIHDKIGKKLTSLSKIDEEAAKKLQEQQEAALKAAAQQQTK
;
A
#
# COMPACT_ATOMS: atom_id res chain seq x y z
N MET A 1 -15.37 -6.12 -21.55
CA MET A 1 -14.20 -5.86 -20.69
C MET A 1 -13.38 -7.14 -20.67
N ALA A 2 -12.28 -7.18 -21.41
CA ALA A 2 -11.43 -8.36 -21.51
C ALA A 2 -10.56 -8.45 -20.26
N ALA A 3 -10.74 -9.50 -19.46
CA ALA A 3 -9.82 -9.84 -18.40
C ALA A 3 -8.48 -10.28 -19.05
N PRO A 4 -7.33 -9.75 -18.62
CA PRO A 4 -6.05 -10.25 -19.09
C PRO A 4 -5.88 -11.68 -18.56
N GLN A 5 -5.67 -12.65 -19.47
CA GLN A 5 -5.35 -14.02 -19.09
C GLN A 5 -3.93 -14.06 -18.54
N PHE A 6 -3.80 -13.89 -17.23
CA PHE A 6 -2.57 -14.15 -16.50
C PHE A 6 -2.39 -15.68 -16.40
N ASN A 7 -1.54 -16.25 -17.26
CA ASN A 7 -0.97 -17.59 -17.05
C ASN A 7 0.04 -17.51 -15.89
N LEU A 8 -0.47 -17.46 -14.66
CA LEU A 8 0.33 -17.51 -13.44
C LEU A 8 0.40 -18.97 -12.97
N ASP A 9 1.63 -19.45 -12.77
CA ASP A 9 1.92 -20.74 -12.14
C ASP A 9 1.09 -20.90 -10.85
N PRO A 10 0.38 -22.03 -10.61
CA PRO A 10 -0.59 -22.16 -9.52
C PRO A 10 0.02 -21.85 -8.14
N SER A 11 1.31 -22.15 -7.95
CA SER A 11 2.05 -21.83 -6.72
C SER A 11 2.22 -20.32 -6.50
N LYS A 12 2.41 -19.54 -7.58
CA LYS A 12 2.53 -18.08 -7.50
C LYS A 12 1.18 -17.42 -7.22
N MET A 13 0.10 -18.01 -7.74
CA MET A 13 -1.26 -17.52 -7.49
C MET A 13 -1.66 -17.67 -6.01
N GLN A 14 -1.25 -18.76 -5.37
CA GLN A 14 -1.47 -18.98 -3.93
C GLN A 14 -0.77 -17.92 -3.07
N ILE A 15 0.51 -17.67 -3.33
CA ILE A 15 1.30 -16.67 -2.59
C ILE A 15 0.71 -15.25 -2.74
N ILE A 16 0.31 -14.87 -3.96
CA ILE A 16 -0.30 -13.56 -4.20
C ILE A 16 -1.64 -13.45 -3.46
N SER A 17 -2.47 -14.50 -3.51
CA SER A 17 -3.78 -14.50 -2.84
C SER A 17 -3.64 -14.41 -1.31
N GLU A 18 -2.66 -15.10 -0.73
CA GLU A 18 -2.37 -15.04 0.71
C GLU A 18 -1.91 -13.64 1.12
N LEU A 19 -0.99 -13.04 0.35
CA LEU A 19 -0.53 -11.67 0.58
C LEU A 19 -1.68 -10.65 0.46
N GLU A 20 -2.56 -10.81 -0.53
CA GLU A 20 -3.74 -9.96 -0.71
C GLU A 20 -4.67 -10.04 0.52
N MET A 21 -4.90 -11.24 1.05
CA MET A 21 -5.71 -11.42 2.25
C MET A 21 -5.09 -10.73 3.47
N GLU A 22 -3.79 -10.90 3.70
CA GLU A 22 -3.09 -10.26 4.82
C GLU A 22 -3.15 -8.72 4.72
N MET A 23 -2.94 -8.17 3.52
CA MET A 23 -3.03 -6.73 3.30
C MET A 23 -4.44 -6.19 3.55
N VAL A 24 -5.48 -6.87 3.06
CA VAL A 24 -6.88 -6.47 3.28
C VAL A 24 -7.25 -6.56 4.76
N ALA A 25 -6.74 -7.57 5.48
CA ALA A 25 -6.96 -7.72 6.92
C ALA A 25 -6.34 -6.57 7.73
N ASP A 26 -5.08 -6.20 7.46
CA ASP A 26 -4.45 -5.04 8.13
C ASP A 26 -5.20 -3.74 7.83
N MET A 27 -5.59 -3.53 6.57
CA MET A 27 -6.39 -2.36 6.19
C MET A 27 -7.71 -2.30 6.96
N TYR A 28 -8.42 -3.42 7.06
CA TYR A 28 -9.69 -3.52 7.79
C TYR A 28 -9.53 -3.21 9.28
N ASN A 29 -8.48 -3.74 9.91
CA ASN A 29 -8.18 -3.49 11.32
C ASN A 29 -7.89 -2.01 11.60
N ARG A 30 -7.09 -1.37 10.74
CA ARG A 30 -6.78 0.07 10.84
C ARG A 30 -8.00 0.95 10.60
N LEU A 31 -8.80 0.61 9.59
CA LEU A 31 -10.06 1.29 9.27
C LEU A 31 -11.04 1.23 10.45
N THR A 32 -11.25 0.03 10.99
CA THR A 32 -12.16 -0.20 12.13
C THR A 32 -11.71 0.59 13.35
N ARG A 33 -10.40 0.55 13.67
CA ARG A 33 -9.84 1.32 14.79
C ARG A 33 -9.99 2.82 14.59
N ALA A 34 -9.71 3.33 13.40
CA ALA A 34 -9.81 4.75 13.09
C ALA A 34 -11.25 5.26 13.17
N CYS A 35 -12.21 4.53 12.58
CA CYS A 35 -13.61 4.95 12.58
C CYS A 35 -14.26 4.78 13.95
N ARG A 36 -13.92 3.73 14.71
CA ARG A 36 -14.36 3.61 16.11
C ARG A 36 -13.89 4.80 16.94
N LEU A 37 -12.62 5.20 16.85
CA LEU A 37 -12.10 6.33 17.62
C LEU A 37 -12.68 7.69 17.22
N LYS A 38 -13.08 7.86 15.94
CA LYS A 38 -13.64 9.11 15.42
C LYS A 38 -15.14 9.25 15.65
N CYS A 39 -15.87 8.14 15.57
CA CYS A 39 -17.33 8.18 15.52
C CYS A 39 -18.01 7.70 16.82
N ILE A 40 -17.34 6.89 17.64
CA ILE A 40 -17.93 6.35 18.87
C ILE A 40 -17.39 7.11 20.09
N VAL A 41 -18.30 7.69 20.86
CA VAL A 41 -17.93 8.45 22.06
C VAL A 41 -17.48 7.47 23.16
N ARG A 42 -16.43 7.82 23.92
CA ARG A 42 -15.90 6.95 24.99
C ARG A 42 -16.89 6.71 26.14
N LYS A 43 -17.85 7.63 26.32
CA LYS A 43 -18.93 7.49 27.30
C LYS A 43 -20.13 6.86 26.61
N TYR A 44 -20.23 5.55 26.76
CA TYR A 44 -21.37 4.78 26.27
C TYR A 44 -22.59 5.04 27.14
N LYS A 45 -23.65 5.57 26.53
CA LYS A 45 -24.93 5.76 27.19
C LYS A 45 -25.85 4.55 26.97
N ASP A 46 -25.79 3.97 25.78
CA ASP A 46 -26.60 2.84 25.32
C ASP A 46 -25.70 1.81 24.60
N SER A 47 -26.17 0.57 24.45
CA SER A 47 -25.45 -0.50 23.73
C SER A 47 -25.54 -0.39 22.21
N ASP A 48 -26.56 0.31 21.72
CA ASP A 48 -26.84 0.45 20.29
C ASP A 48 -26.22 1.73 19.73
N LEU A 49 -25.90 1.68 18.44
CA LEU A 49 -25.43 2.86 17.71
C LEU A 49 -26.57 3.86 17.55
N SER A 50 -26.33 5.10 17.99
CA SER A 50 -27.22 6.20 17.65
C SER A 50 -27.19 6.49 16.15
N LYS A 51 -28.27 7.08 15.61
CA LYS A 51 -28.32 7.48 14.19
C LYS A 51 -27.11 8.35 13.77
N GLY A 52 -26.63 9.20 14.68
CA GLY A 52 -25.46 10.04 14.44
C GLY A 52 -24.17 9.23 14.29
N GLU A 53 -23.99 8.21 15.13
CA GLU A 53 -22.82 7.31 15.06
C GLU A 53 -22.85 6.46 13.81
N SER A 54 -24.02 5.91 13.42
CA SER A 54 -24.18 5.16 12.17
C SER A 54 -23.79 6.00 10.94
N VAL A 55 -24.37 7.20 10.81
CA VAL A 55 -24.05 8.10 9.69
C VAL A 55 -22.59 8.57 9.73
N CYS A 56 -22.02 8.75 10.91
CA CYS A 56 -20.59 9.06 11.05
C CYS A 56 -19.72 7.92 10.53
N ILE A 57 -20.02 6.67 10.89
CA ILE A 57 -19.26 5.49 10.44
C ILE A 57 -19.25 5.42 8.92
N ASP A 58 -20.41 5.56 8.27
CA ASP A 58 -20.51 5.53 6.80
C ASP A 58 -19.60 6.59 6.14
N ARG A 59 -19.68 7.82 6.64
CA ARG A 59 -18.83 8.94 6.18
C ARG A 59 -17.35 8.70 6.48
N CYS A 60 -17.04 8.10 7.62
CA CYS A 60 -15.67 7.80 8.01
C CYS A 60 -15.04 6.76 7.08
N VAL A 61 -15.75 5.66 6.80
CA VAL A 61 -15.29 4.61 5.89
C VAL A 61 -15.07 5.17 4.49
N ALA A 62 -16.03 5.96 3.97
CA ALA A 62 -15.90 6.61 2.67
C ALA A 62 -14.65 7.50 2.58
N LYS A 63 -14.42 8.34 3.60
CA LYS A 63 -13.22 9.21 3.66
C LYS A 63 -11.94 8.41 3.84
N TYR A 64 -11.95 7.35 4.64
CA TYR A 64 -10.78 6.52 4.89
C TYR A 64 -10.30 5.88 3.59
N LEU A 65 -11.21 5.29 2.81
CA LEU A 65 -10.89 4.65 1.53
C LEU A 65 -10.40 5.65 0.48
N ASP A 66 -10.99 6.84 0.39
CA ASP A 66 -10.51 7.91 -0.50
C ASP A 66 -9.09 8.36 -0.15
N ILE A 67 -8.80 8.55 1.15
CA ILE A 67 -7.45 8.89 1.61
C ILE A 67 -6.47 7.73 1.37
N HIS A 68 -6.90 6.49 1.63
CA HIS A 68 -6.09 5.29 1.41
C HIS A 68 -5.66 5.16 -0.06
N ASP A 69 -6.57 5.37 -1.01
CA ASP A 69 -6.27 5.37 -2.45
C ASP A 69 -5.29 6.49 -2.84
N LYS A 70 -5.50 7.71 -2.35
CA LYS A 70 -4.59 8.84 -2.60
C LYS A 70 -3.17 8.58 -2.06
N ILE A 71 -3.07 8.02 -0.86
CA ILE A 71 -1.78 7.62 -0.27
C ILE A 71 -1.14 6.52 -1.11
N GLY A 72 -1.90 5.51 -1.53
CA GLY A 72 -1.43 4.44 -2.41
C GLY A 72 -0.82 4.98 -3.71
N LYS A 73 -1.55 5.87 -4.40
CA LYS A 73 -1.06 6.54 -5.63
C LYS A 73 0.22 7.32 -5.40
N LYS A 74 0.31 8.05 -4.27
CA LYS A 74 1.52 8.82 -3.94
C LYS A 74 2.69 7.90 -3.62
N LEU A 75 2.47 6.82 -2.89
CA LEU A 75 3.50 5.84 -2.55
C LEU A 75 4.06 5.19 -3.82
N THR A 76 3.20 4.73 -4.73
CA THR A 76 3.63 4.18 -6.03
C THR A 76 4.41 5.21 -6.86
N SER A 77 4.01 6.49 -6.84
CA SER A 77 4.76 7.54 -7.51
C SER A 77 6.15 7.75 -6.91
N LEU A 78 6.31 7.59 -5.60
CA LEU A 78 7.61 7.70 -4.92
C LEU A 78 8.49 6.47 -5.20
N SER A 79 7.93 5.25 -5.17
CA SER A 79 8.69 4.03 -5.45
C SER A 79 9.33 4.02 -6.85
N LYS A 80 8.67 4.61 -7.85
CA LYS A 80 9.25 4.77 -9.20
C LYS A 80 10.46 5.69 -9.20
N ILE A 81 10.42 6.77 -8.41
CA ILE A 81 11.54 7.70 -8.26
C ILE A 81 12.74 6.98 -7.61
N ASP A 82 12.48 6.17 -6.59
CA ASP A 82 13.51 5.39 -5.91
C ASP A 82 14.13 4.33 -6.83
N GLU A 83 13.34 3.69 -7.69
CA GLU A 83 13.82 2.71 -8.67
C GLU A 83 14.70 3.36 -9.75
N GLU A 84 14.32 4.55 -10.23
CA GLU A 84 15.13 5.33 -11.17
C GLU A 84 16.43 5.84 -10.52
N ALA A 85 16.39 6.25 -9.25
CA ALA A 85 17.57 6.66 -8.51
C ALA A 85 18.52 5.48 -8.25
N ALA A 86 17.98 4.30 -7.91
CA ALA A 86 18.76 3.09 -7.69
C ALA A 86 19.44 2.60 -8.99
N LYS A 87 18.75 2.65 -10.14
CA LYS A 87 19.35 2.33 -11.44
C LYS A 87 20.50 3.27 -11.79
N LYS A 88 20.31 4.58 -11.62
CA LYS A 88 21.38 5.57 -11.88
C LYS A 88 22.58 5.35 -10.96
N LEU A 89 22.36 4.95 -9.71
CA LEU A 89 23.44 4.65 -8.78
C LEU A 89 24.19 3.35 -9.16
N GLN A 90 23.48 2.32 -9.62
CA GLN A 90 24.09 1.08 -10.13
C GLN A 90 24.91 1.34 -11.41
N GLU A 91 24.38 2.12 -12.35
CA GLU A 91 25.09 2.48 -13.59
C GLU A 91 26.36 3.30 -13.30
N GLN A 92 26.30 4.23 -12.34
CA GLN A 92 27.47 4.99 -11.89
C GLN A 92 28.52 4.12 -11.19
N GLN A 93 28.10 3.16 -10.36
CA GLN A 93 29.01 2.20 -9.73
C GLN A 93 29.67 1.28 -10.76
N GLU A 94 28.91 0.79 -11.74
CA GLU A 94 29.45 -0.06 -12.80
C GLU A 94 30.43 0.71 -13.71
N ALA A 95 30.12 1.98 -14.02
CA ALA A 95 31.02 2.86 -14.76
C ALA A 95 32.32 3.16 -13.98
N ALA A 96 32.22 3.42 -12.68
CA ALA A 96 33.38 3.64 -11.82
C ALA A 96 34.26 2.38 -11.69
N LEU A 97 33.65 1.19 -11.59
CA LEU A 97 34.36 -0.08 -11.53
C LEU A 97 35.12 -0.38 -12.83
N LYS A 98 34.49 -0.12 -13.99
CA LYS A 98 35.12 -0.26 -15.31
C LYS A 98 36.28 0.73 -15.50
N ALA A 99 36.13 1.97 -15.03
CA ALA A 99 37.20 2.97 -15.07
C ALA A 99 38.40 2.60 -14.19
N ALA A 100 38.17 2.01 -13.01
CA ALA A 100 39.24 1.53 -12.13
C ALA A 100 39.99 0.32 -12.72
N ALA A 101 39.30 -0.60 -13.40
CA ALA A 101 39.91 -1.77 -14.04
C ALA A 101 40.79 -1.41 -15.25
N GLN A 102 40.45 -0.34 -15.99
CA GLN A 102 41.24 0.15 -17.12
C GLN A 102 42.57 0.80 -16.70
N GLN A 103 42.72 1.22 -15.44
CA GLN A 103 43.97 1.77 -14.91
C GLN A 103 44.97 0.69 -14.46
N GLN A 104 44.54 -0.55 -14.27
CA GLN A 104 45.40 -1.68 -13.87
C GLN A 104 45.96 -2.48 -15.05
N THR A 105 45.49 -2.21 -16.28
CA THR A 105 45.88 -2.93 -17.50
C THR A 105 46.92 -2.19 -18.34
N LYS A 106 47.51 -1.12 -17.80
CA LYS A 106 48.60 -0.34 -18.39
C LYS A 106 49.79 -0.34 -17.43
#